data_AF-A0A139WQ02-F1
#
_entry.id   AF-A0A139WQ02-F1
#
_cell.length_a   1.000
_cell.length_b   1.000
_cell.length_c   1.000
_cell.angle_alpha   90.00
_cell.angle_beta   90.00
_cell.angle_gamma   90.00
#
_symmetry.space_group_name_H-M   'P 1'
#
loop_
_entity.id
_entity.type
_entity.pdbx_description
1 polymer ?
#
loop_
_entity_poly.entity_id
_entity_poly.type
_entity_poly.pdbx_seq_one_letter_code
_entity_poly.pdbx_strand_id
1 'polypeptide(L)'
;MKKYLILGLLFLLFGCSSNKQDSVSAEPSAPTPSVSSYPDNSSLSQALPNGLPNEEKLEDTDSENDLIDSFYFDGNGVKVGLTVTADRACYLYVRRGTPNKLGEVEIESFQREKPGLWRGYQTQRALTQPAGNKLNIYQNEELVSNYENNAISSEALTALKELKEREKSFKLLLRQDLGASDSARRVYTEQCSKLRNFYYREELPPLTKDEKRDFERSLEKSKQKTDDN
;
A
#
# COMPACT_ATOMS: atom_id res chain seq x y z
N MET A 1 -17.48 40.92 -38.80
CA MET A 1 -16.56 42.04 -38.46
C MET A 1 -17.27 43.01 -37.51
N LYS A 2 -16.63 43.32 -36.36
CA LYS A 2 -16.84 44.42 -35.37
C LYS A 2 -16.55 43.84 -33.96
N LYS A 3 -15.29 43.83 -33.53
CA LYS A 3 -14.51 44.87 -32.81
C LYS A 3 -14.80 44.89 -31.29
N TYR A 4 -13.75 44.59 -30.54
CA TYR A 4 -13.59 44.62 -29.08
C TYR A 4 -13.92 45.99 -28.45
N LEU A 5 -14.32 45.98 -27.18
CA LEU A 5 -14.00 47.06 -26.26
C LEU A 5 -13.76 46.53 -24.83
N ILE A 6 -12.52 46.72 -24.38
CA ILE A 6 -12.03 46.59 -23.00
C ILE A 6 -12.31 47.93 -22.30
N LEU A 7 -12.71 47.95 -21.02
CA LEU A 7 -12.15 48.76 -19.91
C LEU A 7 -13.14 48.84 -18.74
N GLY A 8 -12.64 48.74 -17.50
CA GLY A 8 -13.38 49.20 -16.33
C GLY A 8 -12.93 48.61 -14.99
N LEU A 9 -11.69 48.88 -14.58
CA LEU A 9 -11.20 48.69 -13.21
C LEU A 9 -11.01 50.08 -12.58
N LEU A 10 -11.57 50.33 -11.38
CA LEU A 10 -11.09 51.22 -10.29
C LEU A 10 -12.24 51.41 -9.26
N PHE A 11 -12.11 50.94 -8.01
CA PHE A 11 -11.47 51.55 -6.81
C PHE A 11 -12.17 52.78 -6.21
N LEU A 12 -12.80 52.58 -5.03
CA LEU A 12 -13.02 53.53 -3.92
C LEU A 12 -13.08 52.65 -2.64
N LEU A 13 -12.10 52.55 -1.73
CA LEU A 13 -11.46 53.48 -0.78
C LEU A 13 -12.39 54.07 0.31
N PHE A 14 -11.75 54.29 1.48
CA PHE A 14 -12.20 54.75 2.81
C PHE A 14 -12.68 53.63 3.74
N GLY A 15 -12.09 53.33 4.90
CA GLY A 15 -11.26 54.06 5.87
C GLY A 15 -11.77 53.62 7.27
N CYS A 16 -11.09 53.60 8.41
CA CYS A 16 -9.78 54.05 8.87
C CYS A 16 -9.46 53.31 10.19
N SER A 17 -8.15 53.05 10.39
CA SER A 17 -7.36 53.33 11.60
C SER A 17 -7.71 52.68 12.95
N SER A 18 -6.73 51.92 13.49
CA SER A 18 -6.08 52.35 14.73
C SER A 18 -4.61 51.88 14.74
N ASN A 19 -3.70 52.84 14.71
CA ASN A 19 -2.25 52.66 14.90
C ASN A 19 -1.93 52.30 16.37
N LYS A 20 -1.05 51.32 16.58
CA LYS A 20 -0.08 51.30 17.68
C LYS A 20 1.27 50.84 17.11
N GLN A 21 2.30 51.63 17.43
CA GLN A 21 3.67 51.50 16.94
C GLN A 21 4.49 50.40 17.63
N ASP A 22 5.35 49.82 16.80
CA ASP A 22 6.76 49.43 16.99
C ASP A 22 7.17 48.54 18.16
N SER A 23 7.55 47.31 17.79
CA SER A 23 8.90 46.81 18.08
C SER A 23 9.29 45.74 17.06
N VAL A 24 10.32 46.03 16.27
CA VAL A 24 11.04 45.02 15.47
C VAL A 24 11.64 44.00 16.42
N SER A 25 11.22 42.74 16.30
CA SER A 25 11.93 41.60 16.87
C SER A 25 11.90 40.50 15.83
N ALA A 26 13.09 40.12 15.37
CA ALA A 26 13.30 39.06 14.42
C ALA A 26 12.97 37.69 15.05
N GLU A 27 12.25 36.88 14.27
CA GLU A 27 12.13 35.40 14.31
C GLU A 27 11.51 34.72 15.56
N PRO A 28 10.94 33.49 15.45
CA PRO A 28 11.22 32.47 14.44
C PRO A 28 10.02 31.93 13.64
N SER A 29 10.36 31.51 12.43
CA SER A 29 9.57 30.70 11.50
C SER A 29 8.77 29.59 12.20
N ALA A 30 7.51 29.45 11.79
CA ALA A 30 6.63 28.37 12.21
C ALA A 30 7.30 27.00 12.01
N PRO A 31 7.18 26.05 12.95
CA PRO A 31 7.82 24.76 12.83
C PRO A 31 7.22 23.99 11.66
N THR A 32 8.01 23.85 10.59
CA THR A 32 7.88 22.75 9.63
C THR A 32 7.83 21.44 10.42
N PRO A 33 6.86 20.53 10.19
CA PRO A 33 6.93 19.21 10.77
C PRO A 33 8.18 18.53 10.22
N SER A 34 9.17 18.38 11.10
CA SER A 34 10.40 17.67 10.85
C SER A 34 10.06 16.22 10.48
N VAL A 35 10.33 15.87 9.22
CA VAL A 35 10.42 14.49 8.77
C VAL A 35 11.50 13.84 9.63
N SER A 36 11.06 12.97 10.53
CA SER A 36 11.93 12.19 11.38
C SER A 36 12.89 11.37 10.52
N SER A 37 14.15 11.49 10.88
CA SER A 37 15.33 10.72 10.53
C SER A 37 15.09 9.34 9.92
N TYR A 38 15.85 9.10 8.83
CA TYR A 38 16.27 7.79 8.32
C TYR A 38 16.29 6.70 9.41
N PRO A 39 15.64 5.55 9.21
CA PRO A 39 16.00 4.36 9.97
C PRO A 39 17.38 3.92 9.48
N ASP A 40 18.33 3.80 10.40
CA ASP A 40 19.57 3.08 10.20
C ASP A 40 19.25 1.67 9.64
N ASN A 41 19.98 1.29 8.59
CA ASN A 41 19.95 -0.03 7.98
C ASN A 41 20.57 -1.10 8.90
N SER A 42 20.02 -1.29 10.09
CA SER A 42 20.52 -2.26 11.07
C SER A 42 19.38 -2.88 11.87
N SER A 43 18.48 -3.58 11.18
CA SER A 43 17.76 -4.77 11.68
C SER A 43 16.80 -5.32 10.62
N LEU A 44 17.33 -5.74 9.47
CA LEU A 44 16.59 -6.61 8.54
C LEU A 44 16.64 -8.06 9.08
N SER A 45 15.80 -8.33 10.06
CA SER A 45 15.41 -9.69 10.44
C SER A 45 14.01 -9.64 11.05
N GLN A 46 13.03 -9.39 10.19
CA GLN A 46 11.66 -9.75 10.49
C GLN A 46 11.29 -10.95 9.62
N ALA A 47 11.13 -12.07 10.31
CA ALA A 47 10.74 -13.35 9.76
C ALA A 47 9.51 -13.22 8.84
N LEU A 48 9.76 -13.40 7.54
CA LEU A 48 8.75 -13.75 6.55
C LEU A 48 8.31 -15.21 6.76
N PRO A 49 7.11 -15.60 6.30
CA PRO A 49 6.56 -16.92 6.55
C PRO A 49 7.50 -18.01 6.01
N ASN A 50 7.76 -19.03 6.83
CA ASN A 50 8.60 -20.17 6.49
C ASN A 50 8.15 -20.87 5.20
N GLY A 51 9.11 -21.11 4.31
CA GLY A 51 9.01 -22.07 3.20
C GLY A 51 9.04 -21.45 1.80
N LEU A 52 10.09 -20.71 1.46
CA LEU A 52 10.41 -20.50 0.05
C LEU A 52 11.16 -21.75 -0.46
N PRO A 53 10.71 -22.41 -1.56
CA PRO A 53 11.56 -23.36 -2.26
C PRO A 53 12.76 -22.60 -2.86
N ASN A 54 13.94 -23.24 -2.84
CA ASN A 54 15.24 -22.87 -3.45
C ASN A 54 15.37 -21.47 -4.06
N GLU A 55 16.36 -20.69 -3.58
CA GLU A 55 16.96 -19.47 -4.16
C GLU A 55 16.49 -19.09 -5.58
N GLU A 56 15.22 -18.70 -5.73
CA GLU A 56 14.68 -18.25 -7.00
C GLU A 56 15.22 -16.84 -7.22
N LYS A 57 16.05 -16.68 -8.25
CA LYS A 57 16.66 -15.39 -8.57
C LYS A 57 15.76 -14.60 -9.50
N LEU A 58 15.89 -13.29 -9.45
CA LEU A 58 15.25 -12.40 -10.40
C LEU A 58 15.81 -12.70 -11.80
N GLU A 59 14.95 -13.22 -12.68
CA GLU A 59 15.29 -13.49 -14.08
C GLU A 59 15.13 -12.22 -14.95
N ASP A 60 15.49 -12.34 -16.23
CA ASP A 60 15.22 -11.30 -17.21
C ASP A 60 13.70 -11.07 -17.34
N THR A 61 13.31 -9.80 -17.35
CA THR A 61 11.92 -9.34 -17.29
C THR A 61 11.56 -8.52 -18.51
N ASP A 62 10.30 -8.67 -18.94
CA ASP A 62 9.71 -7.96 -20.06
C ASP A 62 8.24 -7.59 -19.78
N SER A 63 7.51 -7.11 -20.79
CA SER A 63 6.11 -6.70 -20.63
C SER A 63 5.14 -7.83 -20.29
N GLU A 64 5.50 -9.10 -20.47
CA GLU A 64 4.62 -10.23 -20.09
C GLU A 64 4.60 -10.43 -18.58
N ASN A 65 5.64 -9.97 -17.89
CA ASN A 65 5.84 -10.09 -16.44
C ASN A 65 5.36 -8.85 -15.67
N ASP A 66 4.59 -7.99 -16.32
CA ASP A 66 4.30 -6.65 -15.85
C ASP A 66 3.14 -6.61 -14.85
N LEU A 67 3.17 -5.64 -13.92
CA LEU A 67 2.14 -5.55 -12.88
C LEU A 67 0.76 -5.28 -13.49
N ILE A 68 -0.22 -6.07 -13.06
CA ILE A 68 -1.62 -5.91 -13.40
C ILE A 68 -2.29 -5.06 -12.33
N ASP A 69 -3.03 -4.04 -12.78
CA ASP A 69 -3.84 -3.24 -11.86
C ASP A 69 -4.90 -4.10 -11.16
N SER A 70 -5.17 -3.77 -9.90
CA SER A 70 -6.14 -4.46 -9.06
C SER A 70 -5.80 -5.91 -8.74
N PHE A 71 -4.54 -6.34 -8.89
CA PHE A 71 -4.09 -7.62 -8.32
C PHE A 71 -4.35 -7.63 -6.81
N TYR A 72 -4.86 -8.75 -6.31
CA TYR A 72 -5.01 -8.96 -4.88
C TYR A 72 -4.86 -10.43 -4.50
N PHE A 73 -4.46 -10.64 -3.25
CA PHE A 73 -4.36 -11.94 -2.59
C PHE A 73 -5.01 -11.83 -1.21
N ASP A 74 -5.76 -12.86 -0.82
CA ASP A 74 -6.34 -13.01 0.53
C ASP A 74 -6.18 -14.47 0.95
N GLY A 75 -5.24 -14.73 1.86
CA GLY A 75 -4.89 -16.08 2.26
C GLY A 75 -4.00 -16.10 3.50
N ASN A 76 -4.16 -17.12 4.34
CA ASN A 76 -3.36 -17.32 5.54
C ASN A 76 -3.30 -16.09 6.49
N GLY A 77 -4.39 -15.33 6.57
CA GLY A 77 -4.47 -14.13 7.40
C GLY A 77 -3.69 -12.93 6.85
N VAL A 78 -3.22 -13.01 5.61
CA VAL A 78 -2.52 -11.95 4.88
C VAL A 78 -3.39 -11.48 3.72
N LYS A 79 -3.45 -10.16 3.54
CA LYS A 79 -3.97 -9.53 2.35
C LYS A 79 -2.86 -8.76 1.66
N VAL A 80 -2.78 -8.94 0.36
CA VAL A 80 -1.93 -8.14 -0.52
C VAL A 80 -2.79 -7.50 -1.58
N GLY A 81 -2.50 -6.24 -1.89
CA GLY A 81 -3.16 -5.50 -2.95
C GLY A 81 -2.19 -4.67 -3.76
N LEU A 82 -2.45 -4.54 -5.05
CA LEU A 82 -1.76 -3.64 -5.95
C LEU A 82 -2.75 -2.69 -6.62
N THR A 83 -2.35 -1.44 -6.74
CA THR A 83 -2.99 -0.46 -7.62
C THR A 83 -1.92 0.05 -8.56
N VAL A 84 -2.15 -0.05 -9.86
CA VAL A 84 -1.17 0.27 -10.90
C VAL A 84 -1.76 1.32 -11.83
N THR A 85 -1.01 2.37 -12.13
CA THR A 85 -1.39 3.36 -13.14
C THR A 85 -0.15 3.89 -13.83
N ALA A 86 -0.10 3.69 -15.15
CA ALA A 86 1.05 4.04 -15.98
C ALA A 86 2.36 3.43 -15.45
N ASP A 87 3.29 4.26 -14.98
CA ASP A 87 4.61 3.92 -14.48
C ASP A 87 4.69 3.88 -12.95
N ARG A 88 3.54 4.00 -12.25
CA ARG A 88 3.48 3.98 -10.78
C ARG A 88 2.55 2.91 -10.25
N ALA A 89 2.89 2.38 -9.10
CA ALA A 89 2.07 1.43 -8.37
C ALA A 89 2.05 1.71 -6.87
N CYS A 90 0.98 1.30 -6.20
CA CYS A 90 0.93 1.20 -4.75
C CYS A 90 0.80 -0.27 -4.37
N TYR A 91 1.74 -0.75 -3.56
CA TYR A 91 1.68 -2.04 -2.91
C TYR A 91 1.16 -1.88 -1.50
N LEU A 92 0.33 -2.84 -1.09
CA LEU A 92 -0.23 -2.95 0.24
C LEU A 92 -0.08 -4.37 0.72
N TYR A 93 0.42 -4.51 1.94
CA TYR A 93 0.42 -5.75 2.72
C TYR A 93 -0.27 -5.48 4.05
N VAL A 94 -1.19 -6.36 4.43
CA VAL A 94 -1.81 -6.36 5.75
C VAL A 94 -1.81 -7.78 6.28
N ARG A 95 -1.27 -7.98 7.47
CA ARG A 95 -1.42 -9.21 8.25
C ARG A 95 -2.20 -8.89 9.50
N ARG A 96 -3.33 -9.57 9.70
CA ARG A 96 -4.09 -9.40 10.94
C ARG A 96 -3.30 -9.96 12.13
N GLY A 97 -3.48 -9.34 13.29
CA GLY A 97 -2.94 -9.87 14.54
C GLY A 97 -3.50 -11.27 14.85
N THR A 98 -2.74 -12.03 15.61
CA THR A 98 -3.16 -13.29 16.23
C THR A 98 -3.12 -13.11 17.74
N PRO A 99 -3.66 -14.06 18.54
CA PRO A 99 -3.55 -13.98 20.00
C PRO A 99 -2.11 -13.88 20.53
N ASN A 100 -1.12 -14.32 19.75
CA ASN A 100 0.28 -14.43 20.15
C ASN A 100 1.23 -13.51 19.37
N LYS A 101 0.74 -12.78 18.36
CA LYS A 101 1.56 -11.92 17.50
C LYS A 101 0.77 -10.69 17.06
N LEU A 102 1.38 -9.52 17.15
CA LEU A 102 0.80 -8.29 16.62
C LEU A 102 0.53 -8.39 15.12
N GLY A 103 -0.49 -7.66 14.68
CA GLY A 103 -0.74 -7.49 13.26
C GLY A 103 0.28 -6.53 12.67
N GLU A 104 0.24 -6.37 11.36
CA GLU A 104 1.19 -5.54 10.64
C GLU A 104 0.57 -5.00 9.37
N VAL A 105 0.89 -3.75 9.04
CA VAL A 105 0.59 -3.15 7.75
C VAL A 105 1.84 -2.56 7.15
N GLU A 106 1.99 -2.73 5.85
CA GLU A 106 3.05 -2.13 5.06
C GLU A 106 2.46 -1.60 3.75
N ILE A 107 2.78 -0.37 3.41
CA ILE A 107 2.28 0.32 2.22
C ILE A 107 3.44 1.05 1.57
N GLU A 108 3.69 0.77 0.30
CA GLU A 108 4.83 1.32 -0.40
C GLU A 108 4.47 1.70 -1.83
N SER A 109 5.03 2.82 -2.29
CA SER A 109 4.99 3.20 -3.69
C SER A 109 6.09 2.54 -4.50
N PHE A 110 5.73 2.07 -5.69
CA PHE A 110 6.62 1.47 -6.67
C PHE A 110 6.64 2.30 -7.96
N GLN A 111 7.80 2.34 -8.60
CA GLN A 111 8.02 2.97 -9.89
C GLN A 111 8.47 1.89 -10.89
N ARG A 112 7.94 1.92 -12.10
CA ARG A 112 8.39 1.03 -13.17
C ARG A 112 9.80 1.42 -13.59
N GLU A 113 10.75 0.50 -13.47
CA GLU A 113 12.14 0.68 -13.89
C GLU A 113 12.28 0.36 -15.38
N LYS A 114 11.74 -0.80 -15.78
CA LYS A 114 11.64 -1.29 -17.16
C LYS A 114 10.40 -2.19 -17.28
N PRO A 115 9.96 -2.59 -18.48
CA PRO A 115 8.86 -3.55 -18.63
C PRO A 115 9.10 -4.80 -17.76
N GLY A 116 8.11 -5.18 -16.94
CA GLY A 116 8.20 -6.35 -16.07
C GLY A 116 8.96 -6.17 -14.76
N LEU A 117 9.59 -5.02 -14.52
CA LEU A 117 10.37 -4.77 -13.31
C LEU A 117 9.99 -3.44 -12.64
N TRP A 118 9.55 -3.55 -11.39
CA TRP A 118 9.09 -2.42 -10.59
C TRP A 118 9.91 -2.31 -9.31
N ARG A 119 10.33 -1.10 -8.95
CA ARG A 119 11.17 -0.85 -7.78
C ARG A 119 10.46 -0.04 -6.72
N GLY A 120 10.57 -0.51 -5.48
CA GLY A 120 10.07 0.19 -4.30
C GLY A 120 10.90 1.44 -4.06
N TYR A 121 10.22 2.57 -3.81
CA TYR A 121 10.89 3.87 -3.65
C TYR A 121 11.88 3.88 -2.47
N GLN A 122 11.52 3.23 -1.36
CA GLN A 122 12.34 3.21 -0.14
C GLN A 122 13.09 1.90 0.01
N THR A 123 12.39 0.76 -0.15
CA THR A 123 12.97 -0.55 0.15
C THR A 123 13.86 -1.09 -0.96
N GLN A 124 13.74 -0.52 -2.17
CA GLN A 124 14.40 -1.01 -3.39
C GLN A 124 14.03 -2.46 -3.76
N ARG A 125 13.00 -3.04 -3.11
CA ARG A 125 12.45 -4.34 -3.48
C ARG A 125 11.99 -4.30 -4.93
N ALA A 126 12.17 -5.42 -5.62
CA ALA A 126 11.66 -5.63 -6.96
C ALA A 126 10.33 -6.37 -6.92
N LEU A 127 9.37 -5.90 -7.70
CA LEU A 127 8.10 -6.56 -7.95
C LEU A 127 8.05 -7.01 -9.41
N THR A 128 7.65 -8.26 -9.61
CA THR A 128 7.36 -8.83 -10.93
C THR A 128 6.07 -9.65 -10.85
N GLN A 129 5.39 -9.81 -11.99
CA GLN A 129 4.15 -10.56 -12.06
C GLN A 129 4.25 -11.67 -13.13
N PRO A 130 4.88 -12.82 -12.82
CA PRO A 130 5.14 -13.87 -13.81
C PRO A 130 3.87 -14.55 -14.36
N ALA A 131 2.72 -14.35 -13.71
CA ALA A 131 1.42 -14.81 -14.19
C ALA A 131 0.30 -13.88 -13.69
N GLY A 132 -0.86 -13.91 -14.35
CA GLY A 132 -2.01 -13.08 -13.99
C GLY A 132 -2.47 -13.25 -12.53
N ASN A 133 -2.26 -14.43 -11.96
CA ASN A 133 -2.63 -14.79 -10.59
C ASN A 133 -1.47 -14.76 -9.59
N LYS A 134 -0.25 -14.37 -10.00
CA LYS A 134 0.96 -14.51 -9.16
C LYS A 134 1.76 -13.22 -9.09
N LEU A 135 2.07 -12.76 -7.88
CA LEU A 135 2.97 -11.64 -7.61
C LEU A 135 4.23 -12.13 -6.89
N ASN A 136 5.40 -11.78 -7.42
CA ASN A 136 6.69 -12.07 -6.78
C ASN A 136 7.32 -10.79 -6.25
N ILE A 137 7.98 -10.91 -5.10
CA ILE A 137 8.74 -9.84 -4.44
C ILE A 137 10.16 -10.32 -4.22
N TYR A 138 11.11 -9.55 -4.70
CA TYR A 138 12.55 -9.82 -4.59
C TYR A 138 13.24 -8.75 -3.75
N GLN A 139 14.23 -9.16 -2.98
CA GLN A 139 15.18 -8.28 -2.31
C GLN A 139 16.58 -8.73 -2.69
N ASN A 140 17.44 -7.80 -3.12
CA ASN A 140 18.80 -8.13 -3.56
C ASN A 140 18.84 -9.28 -4.59
N GLU A 141 17.89 -9.25 -5.54
CA GLU A 141 17.73 -10.27 -6.59
C GLU A 141 17.30 -11.67 -6.12
N GLU A 142 17.02 -11.85 -4.83
CA GLU A 142 16.52 -13.10 -4.27
C GLU A 142 15.02 -12.99 -3.99
N LEU A 143 14.25 -14.02 -4.35
CA LEU A 143 12.83 -14.09 -4.04
C LEU A 143 12.64 -14.13 -2.52
N VAL A 144 11.92 -13.15 -1.97
CA VAL A 144 11.61 -13.07 -0.54
C VAL A 144 10.14 -13.37 -0.24
N SER A 145 9.25 -13.19 -1.22
CA SER A 145 7.85 -13.53 -1.08
C SER A 145 7.21 -13.78 -2.43
N ASN A 146 6.23 -14.68 -2.44
CA ASN A 146 5.33 -14.88 -3.55
C ASN A 146 3.88 -14.95 -3.05
N TYR A 147 2.96 -14.45 -3.85
CA TYR A 147 1.54 -14.50 -3.58
C TYR A 147 0.83 -15.04 -4.82
N GLU A 148 0.23 -16.21 -4.68
CA GLU A 148 -0.53 -16.87 -5.74
C GLU A 148 -2.01 -16.96 -5.36
N ASN A 149 -2.87 -16.38 -6.19
CA ASN A 149 -4.31 -16.41 -6.02
C ASN A 149 -4.91 -17.52 -6.90
N ASN A 150 -4.97 -18.73 -6.36
CA ASN A 150 -5.48 -19.93 -7.06
C ASN A 150 -6.93 -19.82 -7.56
N ALA A 151 -7.67 -18.81 -7.11
CA ALA A 151 -9.03 -18.56 -7.57
C ALA A 151 -9.08 -17.66 -8.82
N ILE A 152 -7.93 -17.21 -9.32
CA ILE A 152 -7.74 -16.37 -10.51
C ILE A 152 -6.91 -17.15 -11.54
N SER A 153 -7.21 -16.95 -12.82
CA SER A 153 -6.47 -17.54 -13.94
C SER A 153 -5.02 -17.06 -14.00
N SER A 154 -4.11 -17.93 -14.42
CA SER A 154 -2.71 -17.57 -14.69
C SER A 154 -2.55 -16.73 -15.97
N GLU A 155 -3.52 -16.78 -16.89
CA GLU A 155 -3.49 -15.99 -18.13
C GLU A 155 -3.84 -14.52 -17.85
N ALA A 156 -2.94 -13.58 -18.18
CA ALA A 156 -3.04 -12.18 -17.81
C ALA A 156 -4.37 -11.48 -18.21
N LEU A 157 -4.86 -11.68 -19.44
CA LEU A 157 -6.09 -11.04 -19.91
C LEU A 157 -7.35 -11.56 -19.20
N THR A 158 -7.38 -12.85 -18.90
CA THR A 158 -8.47 -13.48 -18.17
C THR A 158 -8.41 -13.09 -16.69
N ALA A 159 -7.21 -13.11 -16.10
CA ALA A 159 -6.97 -12.67 -14.73
C ALA A 159 -7.45 -11.23 -14.49
N LEU A 160 -7.15 -10.31 -15.40
CA LEU A 160 -7.58 -8.91 -15.29
C LEU A 160 -9.10 -8.77 -15.20
N LYS A 161 -9.87 -9.60 -15.92
CA LYS A 161 -11.33 -9.59 -15.86
C LYS A 161 -11.81 -10.12 -14.50
N GLU A 162 -11.30 -11.27 -14.08
CA GLU A 162 -11.69 -11.93 -12.83
C GLU A 162 -11.34 -11.09 -11.60
N LEU A 163 -10.19 -10.43 -11.61
CA LEU A 163 -9.76 -9.51 -10.55
C LEU A 163 -10.75 -8.34 -10.42
N LYS A 164 -11.15 -7.73 -11.54
CA LYS A 164 -12.13 -6.63 -11.55
C LYS A 164 -13.50 -7.04 -11.02
N GLU A 165 -13.97 -8.24 -11.37
CA GLU A 165 -15.27 -8.75 -10.89
C GLU A 165 -15.31 -8.91 -9.36
N ARG A 166 -14.15 -9.19 -8.76
CA ARG A 166 -14.04 -9.48 -7.32
C ARG A 166 -13.47 -8.33 -6.49
N GLU A 167 -12.95 -7.30 -7.16
CA GLU A 167 -12.29 -6.13 -6.57
C GLU A 167 -13.13 -5.49 -5.45
N LYS A 168 -14.44 -5.33 -5.67
CA LYS A 168 -15.35 -4.72 -4.70
C LYS A 168 -15.41 -5.50 -3.39
N SER A 169 -15.45 -6.83 -3.47
CA SER A 169 -15.47 -7.72 -2.30
C SER A 169 -14.15 -7.66 -1.56
N PHE A 170 -13.03 -7.71 -2.28
CA PHE A 170 -11.69 -7.57 -1.68
C PHE A 170 -11.53 -6.22 -0.98
N LYS A 171 -11.90 -5.10 -1.62
CA LYS A 171 -11.81 -3.76 -1.03
C LYS A 171 -12.67 -3.60 0.23
N LEU A 172 -13.79 -4.33 0.34
CA LEU A 172 -14.59 -4.34 1.56
C LEU A 172 -13.84 -5.00 2.71
N LEU A 173 -13.29 -6.20 2.49
CA LEU A 173 -12.51 -6.93 3.48
C LEU A 173 -11.25 -6.16 3.89
N LEU A 174 -10.58 -5.57 2.92
CA LEU A 174 -9.39 -4.75 3.17
C LEU A 174 -9.70 -3.52 4.04
N ARG A 175 -10.83 -2.85 3.78
CA ARG A 175 -11.26 -1.71 4.62
C ARG A 175 -11.50 -2.13 6.06
N GLN A 176 -12.02 -3.33 6.28
CA GLN A 176 -12.20 -3.88 7.62
C GLN A 176 -10.86 -4.11 8.32
N ASP A 177 -9.90 -4.73 7.64
CA ASP A 177 -8.58 -5.02 8.22
C ASP A 177 -7.78 -3.72 8.49
N LEU A 178 -7.83 -2.75 7.57
CA LEU A 178 -7.26 -1.41 7.78
C LEU A 178 -8.02 -0.60 8.85
N GLY A 179 -9.22 -1.02 9.24
CA GLY A 179 -9.99 -0.41 10.31
C GLY A 179 -9.31 -0.50 11.68
N ALA A 180 -8.33 -1.39 11.84
CA ALA A 180 -7.52 -1.51 13.04
C ALA A 180 -6.59 -0.31 13.28
N SER A 181 -6.33 0.53 12.27
CA SER A 181 -5.50 1.74 12.39
C SER A 181 -6.03 2.89 11.53
N ASP A 182 -6.34 4.02 12.17
CA ASP A 182 -6.73 5.24 11.48
C ASP A 182 -5.60 5.78 10.58
N SER A 183 -4.34 5.62 11.02
CA SER A 183 -3.15 6.02 10.28
C SER A 183 -3.00 5.20 9.00
N ALA A 184 -3.06 3.86 9.12
CA ALA A 184 -2.97 2.96 7.98
C ALA A 184 -4.08 3.23 6.94
N ARG A 185 -5.32 3.40 7.43
CA ARG A 185 -6.47 3.74 6.58
C ARG A 185 -6.25 5.07 5.84
N ARG A 186 -5.72 6.08 6.53
CA ARG A 186 -5.43 7.38 5.93
C ARG A 186 -4.34 7.29 4.86
N VAL A 187 -3.24 6.60 5.14
CA VAL A 187 -2.15 6.39 4.17
C VAL A 187 -2.66 5.66 2.94
N TYR A 188 -3.40 4.56 3.11
CA TYR A 188 -4.00 3.83 2.00
C TYR A 188 -4.93 4.72 1.16
N THR A 189 -5.85 5.44 1.79
CA THR A 189 -6.84 6.26 1.07
C THR A 189 -6.26 7.52 0.43
N GLU A 190 -5.27 8.16 1.04
CA GLU A 190 -4.72 9.44 0.56
C GLU A 190 -3.46 9.29 -0.31
N GLN A 191 -2.61 8.30 -0.02
CA GLN A 191 -1.31 8.16 -0.69
C GLN A 191 -1.36 7.12 -1.82
N CYS A 192 -1.94 5.93 -1.60
CA CYS A 192 -2.09 4.96 -2.69
C CYS A 192 -2.99 5.49 -3.81
N SER A 193 -4.10 6.17 -3.48
CA SER A 193 -5.00 6.73 -4.51
C SER A 193 -4.34 7.82 -5.36
N LYS A 194 -3.33 8.50 -4.81
CA LYS A 194 -2.58 9.57 -5.50
C LYS A 194 -1.26 9.08 -6.09
N LEU A 195 -0.87 7.83 -5.85
CA LEU A 195 0.38 7.22 -6.32
C LEU A 195 1.59 8.15 -6.13
N ARG A 196 1.74 8.68 -4.91
CA ARG A 196 2.89 9.49 -4.48
C ARG A 196 4.05 8.58 -4.11
N ASN A 197 5.25 9.14 -3.98
CA ASN A 197 6.41 8.42 -3.47
C ASN A 197 6.36 8.39 -1.95
N PHE A 198 6.20 7.20 -1.36
CA PHE A 198 6.17 7.02 0.09
C PHE A 198 6.45 5.57 0.49
N TYR A 199 6.78 5.40 1.75
CA TYR A 199 6.85 4.12 2.43
C TYR A 199 6.24 4.28 3.82
N TYR A 200 5.40 3.34 4.21
CA TYR A 200 4.71 3.32 5.48
C TYR A 200 4.67 1.91 6.03
N ARG A 201 4.96 1.77 7.32
CA ARG A 201 4.85 0.51 8.04
C ARG A 201 4.43 0.77 9.47
N GLU A 202 3.57 -0.10 9.98
CA GLU A 202 3.03 -0.01 11.32
C GLU A 202 2.73 -1.43 11.86
N GLU A 203 3.05 -1.66 13.14
CA GLU A 203 2.49 -2.78 13.88
C GLU A 203 1.06 -2.43 14.31
N LEU A 204 0.12 -3.32 13.98
CA LEU A 204 -1.27 -3.14 14.35
C LEU A 204 -1.50 -3.55 15.81
N PRO A 205 -2.48 -2.92 16.49
CA PRO A 205 -2.81 -3.28 17.87
C PRO A 205 -3.15 -4.77 18.02
N PRO A 206 -2.95 -5.34 19.22
CA PRO A 206 -3.36 -6.72 19.48
C PRO A 206 -4.88 -6.86 19.31
N LEU A 207 -5.32 -8.08 19.01
CA LEU A 207 -6.75 -8.38 18.92
C LEU A 207 -7.46 -8.00 20.23
N THR A 208 -8.62 -7.37 20.11
CA THR A 208 -9.52 -7.19 21.25
C THR A 208 -10.02 -8.54 21.78
N LYS A 209 -10.59 -8.56 22.99
CA LYS A 209 -11.11 -9.81 23.59
C LYS A 209 -12.17 -10.49 22.72
N ASP A 210 -13.00 -9.70 22.05
CA ASP A 210 -14.06 -10.23 21.18
C ASP A 210 -13.48 -10.75 19.87
N GLU A 211 -12.54 -10.03 19.26
CA GLU A 211 -11.85 -10.52 18.06
C GLU A 211 -11.02 -11.77 18.32
N LYS A 212 -10.40 -11.88 19.50
CA LYS A 212 -9.69 -13.08 19.92
C LYS A 212 -10.64 -14.28 20.00
N ARG A 213 -11.83 -14.09 20.58
CA ARG A 213 -12.86 -15.14 20.66
C ARG A 213 -13.39 -15.54 19.28
N ASP A 214 -13.55 -14.58 18.38
CA ASP A 214 -13.96 -14.84 17.00
C ASP A 214 -12.89 -15.62 16.23
N PHE A 215 -11.63 -15.26 16.42
CA PHE A 215 -10.49 -15.96 15.86
C PHE A 215 -10.43 -17.42 16.34
N GLU A 216 -10.52 -17.65 17.66
CA GLU A 216 -10.52 -18.99 18.26
C GLU A 216 -11.67 -19.86 17.70
N ARG A 217 -12.89 -19.31 17.61
CA ARG A 217 -14.04 -20.00 17.00
C ARG A 217 -13.82 -20.35 15.53
N SER A 218 -13.12 -19.50 14.77
CA SER A 218 -12.83 -19.76 13.36
C SER A 218 -11.87 -20.94 13.19
N LEU A 219 -10.87 -21.07 14.08
CA LEU A 219 -9.94 -22.19 14.09
C LEU A 219 -10.66 -23.51 14.41
N GLU A 220 -11.55 -23.52 15.39
CA GLU A 220 -12.33 -24.72 15.75
C GLU A 220 -13.18 -25.22 14.57
N LYS A 221 -13.85 -24.31 13.86
CA LYS A 221 -14.64 -24.65 12.66
C LYS A 221 -13.79 -25.20 11.52
N SER A 222 -12.58 -24.66 11.32
CA SER A 222 -11.67 -25.19 10.28
C SER A 222 -11.17 -26.59 10.59
N LYS A 223 -10.96 -26.92 11.88
CA LYS A 223 -10.54 -28.26 12.31
C LYS A 223 -11.65 -29.28 12.08
N GLN A 224 -12.88 -28.98 12.51
CA GLN A 224 -14.03 -29.86 12.28
C GLN A 224 -14.26 -30.18 10.79
N LYS A 225 -14.07 -29.20 9.90
CA LYS A 225 -14.24 -29.40 8.46
C LYS A 225 -13.16 -30.28 7.82
N THR A 226 -12.05 -30.51 8.52
CA THR A 226 -10.94 -31.38 8.08
C THR A 226 -11.12 -32.82 8.58
N ASP A 227 -11.83 -33.00 9.70
CA ASP A 227 -12.10 -34.31 10.30
C ASP A 227 -13.34 -35.02 9.69
N ASP A 228 -14.20 -34.26 8.99
CA ASP A 228 -15.42 -34.77 8.32
C ASP A 228 -15.22 -35.15 6.83
N ASN A 229 -13.98 -35.13 6.32
CA ASN A 229 -13.59 -35.52 4.95
C ASN A 229 -12.62 -36.71 4.97
#